data_AF-A0A2E8C967-F1
#
_entry.id   AF-A0A2E8C967-F1
#
_cell.length_a   1.000
_cell.length_b   1.000
_cell.length_c   1.000
_cell.angle_alpha   90.00
_cell.angle_beta   90.00
_cell.angle_gamma   90.00
#
_symmetry.space_group_name_H-M   'P 1'
#
loop_
_entity.id
_entity.type
_entity.pdbx_description
1 polymer ?
#
loop_
_entity_poly.entity_id
_entity_poly.type
_entity_poly.pdbx_seq_one_letter_code
_entity_poly.pdbx_strand_id
1 'polypeptide(L)' 'MPHEHITLAQAPNGEIGPRCEKCGVRLTFGNAMVVGKYYMCWEHYVELTGADTSTTVGEAEERFWMTE' A
#
# COMPACT_ATOMS: atom_id res chain seq x y z
N MET A 1 19.01 -10.40 15.56
CA MET A 1 17.73 -10.35 16.31
C MET A 1 16.62 -10.86 15.40
N PRO A 2 15.54 -11.50 15.90
CA PRO A 2 14.52 -12.18 15.07
C PRO A 2 13.84 -11.31 13.98
N HIS A 3 13.96 -9.98 14.08
CA HIS A 3 13.32 -9.00 13.18
C HIS A 3 14.31 -8.02 12.51
N GLU A 4 15.58 -8.39 12.34
CA GLU A 4 16.60 -7.51 11.69
C GLU A 4 16.27 -7.08 10.25
N HIS A 5 15.35 -7.78 9.59
CA HIS A 5 14.88 -7.45 8.25
C HIS A 5 13.78 -6.37 8.23
N ILE A 6 13.32 -5.89 9.38
CA ILE A 6 12.27 -4.86 9.47
C ILE A 6 12.88 -3.56 9.96
N THR A 7 12.96 -2.58 9.06
CA THR A 7 13.40 -1.24 9.43
C THR A 7 12.20 -0.43 9.91
N LEU A 8 12.16 -0.09 11.21
CA LEU A 8 11.10 0.73 11.80
C LEU A 8 11.43 2.23 11.71
N ALA A 9 10.39 3.06 11.65
CA ALA A 9 10.49 4.51 11.67
C ALA A 9 9.41 5.11 12.59
N GLN A 10 9.78 6.10 13.42
CA GLN A 10 8.87 6.81 14.34
C GLN A 10 8.47 8.17 13.79
N ALA A 11 7.18 8.47 13.77
CA ALA A 11 6.62 9.67 13.13
C ALA A 11 6.71 10.84 14.10
N PRO A 12 6.63 12.08 13.60
CA PRO A 12 6.57 13.25 14.48
C PRO A 12 5.42 13.19 15.50
N ASN A 13 4.31 12.52 15.15
CA ASN A 13 3.14 12.29 16.02
C ASN A 13 3.32 11.10 17.00
N GLY A 14 4.47 10.43 16.99
CA GLY A 14 4.77 9.28 17.84
C GLY A 14 4.36 7.92 17.26
N GLU A 15 3.68 7.88 16.11
CA GLU A 15 3.31 6.61 15.49
C GLU A 15 4.52 5.85 14.98
N ILE A 16 4.60 4.57 15.30
CA ILE A 16 5.62 3.67 14.79
C ILE A 16 5.06 3.01 13.54
N GLY A 17 5.86 2.95 12.48
CA GLY A 17 5.51 2.19 11.29
C GLY A 17 6.75 1.65 10.58
N PRO A 18 6.55 0.68 9.67
CA PRO A 18 7.66 0.08 8.94
C PRO A 18 8.15 1.01 7.84
N ARG A 19 9.31 0.70 7.27
CA ARG A 19 9.73 1.25 5.99
C ARG A 19 9.46 0.26 4.88
N CYS A 20 9.20 0.78 3.68
CA CYS A 20 9.22 -0.06 2.49
C CYS A 20 10.62 -0.64 2.30
N GLU A 21 10.72 -1.96 2.12
CA GLU A 21 12.00 -2.65 1.89
C GLU A 21 12.73 -2.13 0.64
N LYS A 22 11.99 -1.74 -0.41
CA LYS A 22 12.58 -1.34 -1.70
C LYS A 22 12.97 0.13 -1.79
N CYS A 23 12.12 1.07 -1.36
CA CYS A 23 12.41 2.51 -1.46
C CYS A 23 12.70 3.20 -0.12
N GLY A 24 12.57 2.51 1.01
CA GLY A 24 12.85 3.06 2.34
C GLY A 24 11.85 4.13 2.81
N VAL A 25 10.79 4.39 2.04
CA VAL A 25 9.73 5.32 2.43
C VAL A 25 9.10 4.86 3.72
N ARG A 26 8.83 5.83 4.58
CA ARG A 26 8.15 5.60 5.84
C ARG A 26 6.67 5.29 5.58
N LEU A 27 6.20 4.20 6.17
CA LEU A 27 4.81 3.76 6.09
C LEU A 27 4.19 3.78 7.50
N THR A 28 2.86 3.77 7.54
CA THR A 28 2.10 3.39 8.74
C THR A 28 1.76 1.91 8.64
N PHE A 29 1.48 1.24 9.76
CA PHE A 29 1.03 -0.16 9.67
C PHE A 29 -0.29 -0.33 8.91
N GLY A 30 -1.09 0.73 8.78
CA GLY A 30 -2.35 0.70 8.02
C GLY A 30 -2.18 0.76 6.50
N ASN A 31 -1.07 1.32 5.98
CA ASN A 31 -0.81 1.41 4.54
C ASN A 31 0.32 0.52 4.03
N ALA A 32 0.99 -0.20 4.93
CA ALA A 32 2.06 -1.13 4.58
C ALA A 32 1.48 -2.47 4.11
N MET A 33 1.88 -2.90 2.92
CA MET A 33 1.53 -4.20 2.37
C MET A 33 2.56 -5.24 2.81
N VAL A 34 2.10 -6.44 3.17
CA VAL A 34 2.99 -7.54 3.62
C VAL A 34 3.27 -8.50 2.48
N VAL A 35 4.56 -8.73 2.18
CA VAL A 35 5.01 -9.75 1.22
C VAL A 35 6.00 -10.67 1.92
N GLY A 36 5.51 -11.84 2.35
CA GLY A 36 6.28 -12.77 3.16
C GLY A 36 6.71 -12.14 4.48
N LYS A 37 8.01 -11.82 4.61
CA LYS A 37 8.59 -11.18 5.80
C LYS A 37 8.80 -9.67 5.66
N TYR A 38 8.51 -9.09 4.49
CA TYR A 38 8.82 -7.70 4.17
C TYR A 38 7.57 -6.81 4.18
N TYR A 39 7.77 -5.53 4.49
CA TYR A 39 6.77 -4.48 4.33
C TYR A 39 7.06 -3.65 3.08
N MET A 40 6.04 -3.37 2.28
CA MET A 40 6.13 -2.67 1.00
C MET A 40 5.12 -1.53 0.91
N CYS A 41 5.44 -0.48 0.18
CA CYS A 41 4.42 0.47 -0.26
C CYS A 41 3.57 -0.17 -1.37
N TRP A 42 2.41 0.43 -1.68
CA TRP A 42 1.50 -0.08 -2.70
C TRP A 42 2.18 -0.29 -4.06
N GLU A 43 2.96 0.70 -4.53
CA GLU A 43 3.65 0.62 -5.83
C GLU A 43 4.55 -0.61 -5.94
N HIS A 44 5.43 -0.82 -4.96
CA HIS A 44 6.34 -1.97 -4.95
C HIS A 44 5.62 -3.29 -4.66
N TYR A 45 4.50 -3.26 -3.94
CA TYR A 45 3.65 -4.43 -3.76
C TYR A 45 3.06 -4.88 -5.10
N VAL A 46 2.50 -3.96 -5.89
CA VAL A 46 1.96 -4.24 -7.23
C VAL A 46 3.06 -4.74 -8.16
N GLU A 47 4.22 -4.09 -8.19
CA GLU A 47 5.36 -4.53 -9.01
C GLU A 47 5.81 -5.97 -8.68
N LEU A 48 5.78 -6.36 -7.41
CA LEU A 48 6.23 -7.70 -6.98
C LEU A 48 5.17 -8.79 -7.17
N THR A 49 3.90 -8.44 -6.98
CA THR A 49 2.80 -9.43 -6.97
C THR A 49 2.04 -9.50 -8.28
N GLY A 50 2.16 -8.47 -9.12
CA GLY A 50 1.28 -8.27 -10.28
C GLY A 50 -0.17 -8.02 -9.88
N ALA A 51 -0.43 -7.65 -8.61
CA ALA A 51 -1.79 -7.37 -8.14
C ALA A 51 -2.36 -6.16 -8.88
N ASP A 52 -3.57 -6.30 -9.40
CA ASP A 52 -4.33 -5.23 -10.00
C ASP A 52 -5.69 -5.10 -9.30
N THR A 53 -6.35 -3.98 -9.50
CA THR A 53 -7.68 -3.74 -8.95
C THR A 53 -8.67 -4.74 -9.55
N SER A 54 -9.54 -5.32 -8.72
CA SER A 54 -10.66 -6.13 -9.20
C SER A 54 -11.84 -5.26 -9.67
N THR A 55 -11.74 -3.95 -9.53
CA THR A 55 -12.77 -2.99 -9.93
C THR A 55 -12.68 -2.74 -11.42
N THR A 56 -13.69 -3.17 -12.16
CA THR A 56 -13.91 -2.72 -13.53
C THR A 56 -14.53 -1.33 -13.48
N VAL A 57 -13.85 -0.33 -14.07
CA VAL A 57 -14.47 0.98 -14.31
C VAL A 57 -15.57 0.77 -15.35
N GLY A 58 -16.83 0.82 -14.92
CA GLY A 58 -17.95 0.82 -15.83
C GLY A 58 -18.04 2.16 -16.53
N GLU A 59 -17.88 2.18 -17.85
CA GLU A 59 -18.24 3.35 -18.65
C GLU A 59 -19.78 3.45 -18.65
N ALA A 60 -20.32 4.30 -17.79
CA ALA A 60 -21.71 4.69 -17.90
C ALA A 60 -21.81 5.73 -19.02
N GLU A 61 -22.47 5.37 -20.13
CA GLU A 61 -22.73 6.31 -21.24
C GLU A 61 -23.51 7.55 -20.76
N GLU A 62 -24.28 7.43 -19.67
CA GLU A 62 -25.08 8.50 -19.12
C GLU A 62 -25.11 8.43 -17.58
N ARG A 63 -25.08 9.59 -16.90
CA ARG A 63 -25.18 9.62 -15.43
C ARG A 63 -26.60 9.25 -15.03
N PHE A 64 -26.78 8.47 -13.96
CA PHE A 64 -28.08 7.91 -13.57
C PHE A 64 -29.20 8.94 -13.29
N TRP A 65 -28.86 10.22 -13.18
CA TRP A 65 -29.79 11.33 -12.95
C TRP A 65 -30.07 12.19 -14.19
N MET A 66 -29.62 11.78 -15.38
CA MET A 66 -29.80 12.52 -16.63
C MET A 66 -31.04 12.06 -17.44
N THR A 67 -31.77 11.06 -16.97
CA THR A 67 -33.06 10.67 -17.56
C THR A 67 -34.19 11.50 -16.93
N GLU A 68 -34.63 12.54 -17.62
CA GLU A 68 -35.95 13.19 -17.42
C GLU A 68 -36.96 12.69 -18.46
#